data_AF-A0A957ZMA1-F1
#
_entry.id   AF-A0A957ZMA1-F1
#
_cell.length_a   1.000
_cell.length_b   1.000
_cell.length_c   1.000
_cell.angle_alpha   90.00
_cell.angle_beta   90.00
_cell.angle_gamma   90.00
#
_symmetry.space_group_name_H-M   'P 1'
#
loop_
_entity.id
_entity.type
_entity.pdbx_description
1 polymer ?
#
loop_
_entity_poly.entity_id
_entity_poly.type
_entity_poly.pdbx_seq_one_letter_code
_entity_poly.pdbx_strand_id
1 'polypeptide(L)'
;RRMLPFLVDMARLFEFFVAAWLRRFLPSPFRVSVQENYHLGRASDTKFIIDLVIRNGDEVWVLDTKYKVPKSADTADIQQIVAYAESMETNEGILIYPQQLPGAARYQVGGTAVRILAFDLDGDLNVAGERFVAELLHGVW
;
A
#
# COMPACT_ATOMS: atom_id res chain seq x y z
N ARG A 1 24.74 28.68 2.55
CA ARG A 1 23.99 27.93 1.52
C ARG A 1 22.53 28.40 1.61
N ARG A 2 22.01 29.14 0.61
CA ARG A 2 20.59 29.55 0.60
C ARG A 2 19.77 28.38 0.07
N MET A 3 18.83 27.89 0.85
CA MET A 3 17.84 26.92 0.38
C MET A 3 16.70 27.70 -0.28
N LEU A 4 16.28 27.30 -1.47
CA LEU A 4 15.05 27.81 -2.08
C LEU A 4 13.89 27.01 -1.48
N PRO A 5 12.84 27.67 -0.96
CA PRO A 5 11.65 26.96 -0.51
C PRO A 5 10.99 26.26 -1.70
N PHE A 6 10.55 25.03 -1.48
CA PHE A 6 9.77 24.24 -2.45
C PHE A 6 8.61 23.56 -1.72
N LEU A 7 7.56 23.28 -2.48
CA LEU A 7 6.41 22.51 -1.99
C LEU A 7 6.58 21.05 -2.38
N VAL A 8 6.22 20.15 -1.47
CA VAL A 8 6.27 18.70 -1.67
C VAL A 8 4.89 18.13 -1.49
N ASP A 9 4.48 17.28 -2.44
CA ASP A 9 3.33 16.40 -2.26
C ASP A 9 3.74 15.27 -1.32
N MET A 10 3.32 15.37 -0.06
CA MET A 10 3.69 14.42 0.98
C MET A 10 3.05 13.04 0.79
N ALA A 11 1.86 12.97 0.18
CA ALA A 11 1.23 11.69 -0.13
C ALA A 11 2.06 10.92 -1.16
N ARG A 12 2.43 11.60 -2.25
CA ARG A 12 3.29 11.03 -3.28
C ARG A 12 4.71 10.71 -2.79
N LEU A 13 5.26 11.54 -1.90
CA LEU A 13 6.56 11.23 -1.28
C LEU A 13 6.49 9.95 -0.45
N PHE A 14 5.43 9.79 0.34
CA PHE A 14 5.23 8.59 1.15
C PHE A 14 5.05 7.33 0.30
N GLU A 15 4.27 7.40 -0.78
CA GLU A 15 4.13 6.34 -1.78
C GLU A 15 5.50 5.88 -2.31
N PHE A 16 6.32 6.83 -2.80
CA PHE A 16 7.64 6.52 -3.32
C PHE A 16 8.61 6.00 -2.26
N PHE A 17 8.52 6.51 -1.04
CA PHE A 17 9.32 6.04 0.08
C PHE A 17 9.03 4.56 0.40
N VAL A 18 7.74 4.22 0.56
CA VAL A 18 7.31 2.84 0.81
C VAL A 18 7.73 1.93 -0.34
N ALA A 19 7.54 2.37 -1.59
CA ALA A 19 7.96 1.62 -2.78
C ALA A 19 9.47 1.35 -2.80
N ALA A 20 10.29 2.37 -2.52
CA ALA A 20 11.74 2.24 -2.47
C ALA A 20 12.17 1.27 -1.36
N TRP A 21 11.52 1.33 -0.21
CA TRP A 21 11.78 0.40 0.90
C TRP A 21 11.48 -1.04 0.50
N LEU A 22 10.28 -1.31 -0.02
CA LEU A 22 9.87 -2.66 -0.41
C LEU A 22 10.77 -3.24 -1.49
N ARG A 23 11.15 -2.45 -2.50
CA ARG A 23 12.11 -2.89 -3.54
C ARG A 23 13.48 -3.27 -2.98
N ARG A 24 13.88 -2.64 -1.88
CA ARG A 24 15.19 -2.88 -1.25
C ARG A 24 15.17 -4.09 -0.33
N PHE A 25 14.08 -4.30 0.40
CA PHE A 25 14.05 -5.21 1.55
C PHE A 25 13.10 -6.40 1.40
N LEU A 26 12.22 -6.44 0.40
CA LEU A 26 11.50 -7.68 0.11
C LEU A 26 12.46 -8.73 -0.45
N PRO A 27 12.43 -9.97 0.08
CA PRO A 27 13.29 -11.04 -0.39
C PRO A 27 12.84 -11.52 -1.78
N SER A 28 13.76 -12.15 -2.52
CA SER A 28 13.37 -12.97 -3.68
C SER A 28 12.43 -14.09 -3.22
N PRO A 29 11.38 -14.46 -3.98
CA PRO A 29 11.08 -14.04 -5.36
C PRO A 29 10.09 -12.87 -5.52
N PHE A 30 9.79 -12.12 -4.45
CA PHE A 30 8.82 -11.03 -4.51
C PHE A 30 9.22 -9.91 -5.49
N ARG A 31 8.24 -9.39 -6.24
CA ARG A 31 8.43 -8.27 -7.18
C ARG A 31 7.47 -7.13 -6.85
N VAL A 32 7.96 -5.89 -6.92
CA VAL A 32 7.20 -4.68 -6.62
C VAL A 32 7.02 -3.82 -7.88
N SER A 33 5.78 -3.70 -8.34
CA SER A 33 5.35 -2.71 -9.33
C SER A 33 4.80 -1.47 -8.64
N VAL A 34 4.97 -0.29 -9.26
CA VAL A 34 4.54 1.01 -8.71
C VAL A 34 3.72 1.73 -9.78
N GLN A 35 2.66 2.43 -9.38
CA GLN A 35 1.76 3.18 -10.26
C GLN A 35 1.22 2.34 -11.41
N GLU A 36 0.70 1.17 -11.07
CA GLU A 36 0.16 0.23 -12.05
C GLU A 36 -1.19 0.74 -12.57
N ASN A 37 -1.29 0.94 -13.88
CA ASN A 37 -2.51 1.44 -14.51
C ASN A 37 -3.41 0.26 -14.87
N TYR A 38 -4.63 0.26 -14.36
CA TYR A 38 -5.68 -0.69 -14.76
C TYR A 38 -6.80 0.06 -15.48
N HIS A 39 -7.07 -0.32 -16.73
CA HIS A 39 -8.13 0.30 -17.53
C HIS A 39 -9.49 -0.28 -17.17
N LEU A 40 -10.45 0.58 -16.82
CA LEU A 40 -11.80 0.14 -16.48
C LEU A 40 -12.60 -0.16 -17.75
N GLY A 41 -12.71 -1.44 -18.08
CA GLY A 41 -13.41 -1.88 -19.29
C GLY A 41 -12.62 -1.63 -20.58
N ARG A 42 -13.04 -2.29 -21.66
CA ARG A 42 -12.26 -2.39 -22.91
C ARG A 42 -12.14 -1.10 -23.72
N ALA A 43 -12.91 -0.06 -23.41
CA ALA A 43 -13.02 1.15 -24.24
C ALA A 43 -13.10 2.46 -23.42
N SER A 44 -12.67 2.47 -22.16
CA SER A 44 -12.70 3.69 -21.35
C SER A 44 -11.31 4.31 -21.17
N ASP A 45 -11.27 5.64 -21.17
CA ASP A 45 -10.12 6.44 -20.73
C ASP A 45 -9.99 6.44 -19.19
N THR A 46 -10.96 5.86 -18.48
CA THR A 46 -10.96 5.79 -17.03
C THR A 46 -10.03 4.68 -16.58
N LYS A 47 -9.07 5.04 -15.74
CA LYS A 47 -8.10 4.10 -15.19
C LYS A 47 -8.05 4.19 -13.67
N PHE A 48 -7.83 3.06 -13.04
CA PHE A 48 -7.29 3.02 -11.70
C PHE A 48 -5.77 3.14 -11.78
N ILE A 49 -5.21 3.93 -10.87
CA ILE A 49 -3.77 3.96 -10.62
C ILE A 49 -3.62 3.30 -9.25
N ILE A 50 -3.03 2.11 -9.24
CA ILE A 50 -2.74 1.38 -8.01
C ILE A 50 -1.33 1.79 -7.58
N ASP A 51 -1.19 2.29 -6.35
CA ASP A 51 0.09 2.79 -5.83
C ASP A 51 1.17 1.72 -5.95
N LEU A 52 0.94 0.52 -5.41
CA LEU A 52 1.86 -0.60 -5.54
C LEU A 52 1.15 -1.94 -5.75
N VAL A 53 1.82 -2.83 -6.47
CA VAL A 53 1.42 -4.24 -6.61
C VAL A 53 2.62 -5.11 -6.28
N ILE A 54 2.44 -6.05 -5.34
CA ILE A 54 3.43 -7.09 -5.03
C ILE A 54 3.02 -8.38 -5.72
N ARG A 55 3.98 -9.08 -6.32
CA ARG A 55 3.77 -10.40 -6.94
C ARG A 55 4.76 -11.44 -6.44
N ASN A 56 4.27 -12.66 -6.22
CA ASN A 56 5.07 -13.84 -5.94
C ASN A 56 4.46 -15.04 -6.68
N GLY A 57 5.04 -15.43 -7.82
CA GLY A 57 4.40 -16.41 -8.69
C GLY A 57 3.05 -15.90 -9.19
N ASP A 58 1.99 -16.68 -8.92
CA ASP A 58 0.61 -16.33 -9.28
C ASP A 58 -0.11 -15.50 -8.19
N GLU A 59 0.52 -15.30 -7.03
CA GLU A 59 -0.06 -14.52 -5.94
C GLU A 59 0.18 -13.03 -6.16
N VAL A 60 -0.87 -12.23 -5.94
CA VAL A 60 -0.89 -10.78 -6.14
C VAL A 60 -1.43 -10.10 -4.90
N TRP A 61 -0.74 -9.07 -4.41
CA TRP A 61 -1.25 -8.16 -3.39
C TRP A 61 -1.33 -6.77 -3.99
N VAL A 62 -2.47 -6.10 -3.81
CA VAL A 62 -2.61 -4.68 -4.14
C VAL A 62 -2.39 -3.86 -2.88
N LEU A 63 -1.61 -2.79 -2.99
CA LEU A 63 -1.26 -1.93 -1.88
C LEU A 63 -1.58 -0.49 -2.24
N ASP A 64 -2.13 0.24 -1.28
CA ASP A 64 -2.44 1.65 -1.39
C ASP A 64 -1.92 2.38 -0.14
N THR A 65 -1.23 3.50 -0.38
CA THR A 65 -0.55 4.27 0.66
C THR A 65 -1.37 5.51 1.01
N LYS A 66 -1.55 5.76 2.30
CA LYS A 66 -2.36 6.87 2.81
C LYS A 66 -1.55 7.72 3.78
N TYR A 67 -1.18 8.93 3.37
CA TYR A 67 -0.49 9.89 4.25
C TYR A 67 -1.50 10.65 5.14
N LYS A 68 -2.09 9.93 6.11
CA LYS A 68 -3.02 10.45 7.13
C LYS A 68 -3.00 9.54 8.36
N VAL A 69 -3.45 10.04 9.51
CA VAL A 69 -3.52 9.26 10.77
C VAL A 69 -4.93 9.34 11.36
N PRO A 70 -5.94 8.72 10.72
CA PRO A 70 -7.29 8.65 11.26
C PRO A 70 -7.36 7.68 12.46
N LYS A 71 -8.49 7.65 13.16
CA LYS A 71 -8.68 6.69 14.27
C LYS A 71 -8.86 5.24 13.79
N SER A 72 -9.26 5.06 12.53
CA SER A 72 -9.43 3.78 11.83
C SER A 72 -9.33 4.03 10.33
N ALA A 73 -9.17 2.97 9.53
CA ALA A 73 -9.25 3.10 8.08
C ALA A 73 -10.62 3.67 7.67
N ASP A 74 -10.62 4.63 6.75
CA ASP A 74 -11.85 5.24 6.25
C ASP A 74 -12.56 4.26 5.31
N THR A 75 -13.90 4.24 5.34
CA THR A 75 -14.69 3.37 4.43
C THR A 75 -14.34 3.58 2.97
N ALA A 76 -14.01 4.82 2.57
CA ALA A 76 -13.58 5.14 1.21
C ALA A 76 -12.25 4.45 0.83
N ASP A 77 -11.29 4.40 1.75
CA ASP A 77 -10.00 3.72 1.51
C ASP A 77 -10.24 2.19 1.35
N ILE A 78 -11.11 1.63 2.20
CA ILE A 78 -11.49 0.20 2.15
C ILE A 78 -12.20 -0.11 0.83
N GLN A 79 -13.16 0.72 0.41
CA GLN A 79 -13.86 0.53 -0.87
C GLN A 79 -12.91 0.61 -2.07
N GLN A 80 -11.96 1.55 -2.03
CA GLN A 80 -10.96 1.72 -3.07
C GLN A 80 -10.04 0.50 -3.19
N ILE A 81 -9.45 0.04 -2.08
CA ILE A 81 -8.53 -1.11 -2.13
C ILE A 81 -9.25 -2.41 -2.51
N VAL A 82 -10.52 -2.57 -2.15
CA VAL A 82 -11.35 -3.69 -2.62
C VAL A 82 -11.57 -3.63 -4.13
N ALA A 83 -11.87 -2.44 -4.67
CA ALA A 83 -12.01 -2.27 -6.13
C ALA A 83 -10.70 -2.56 -6.88
N TYR A 84 -9.55 -2.23 -6.29
CA TYR A 84 -8.24 -2.59 -6.84
C TYR A 84 -8.00 -4.09 -6.82
N ALA A 85 -8.33 -4.76 -5.72
CA ALA A 85 -8.14 -6.19 -5.57
C ALA A 85 -8.99 -6.96 -6.61
N GLU A 86 -10.27 -6.61 -6.74
CA GLU A 86 -11.19 -7.15 -7.73
C GLU A 86 -10.68 -6.93 -9.17
N SER A 87 -10.17 -5.73 -9.48
CA SER A 87 -9.62 -5.40 -10.79
C SER A 87 -8.37 -6.22 -11.15
N MET A 88 -7.60 -6.59 -10.13
CA MET A 88 -6.36 -7.36 -10.26
C MET A 88 -6.55 -8.86 -10.04
N GLU A 89 -7.81 -9.32 -9.98
CA GLU A 89 -8.19 -10.71 -9.75
C GLU A 89 -7.53 -11.32 -8.50
N THR A 90 -7.42 -10.53 -7.43
CA THR A 90 -6.88 -10.96 -6.13
C THR A 90 -7.86 -10.70 -4.99
N ASN A 91 -7.74 -11.51 -3.94
CA ASN A 91 -8.47 -11.35 -2.68
C ASN A 91 -7.67 -10.59 -1.62
N GLU A 92 -6.48 -10.08 -1.94
CA GLU A 92 -5.57 -9.49 -0.96
C GLU A 92 -5.31 -8.00 -1.21
N GLY A 93 -5.88 -7.16 -0.34
CA GLY A 93 -5.70 -5.71 -0.33
C GLY A 93 -5.01 -5.22 0.94
N ILE A 94 -4.06 -4.30 0.81
CA ILE A 94 -3.30 -3.75 1.94
C ILE A 94 -3.33 -2.23 1.90
N LEU A 95 -3.78 -1.62 3.00
CA LEU A 95 -3.66 -0.18 3.24
C LEU A 95 -2.46 0.09 4.13
N ILE A 96 -1.62 1.04 3.74
CA ILE A 96 -0.41 1.43 4.47
C ILE A 96 -0.53 2.87 4.95
N TYR A 97 -0.38 3.08 6.25
CA TYR A 97 -0.42 4.40 6.89
C TYR A 97 0.96 4.77 7.49
N PRO A 98 1.28 6.06 7.69
CA PRO A 98 2.56 6.49 8.26
C PRO A 98 2.66 6.24 9.77
N GLN A 99 1.61 5.75 10.41
CA GLN A 99 1.53 5.42 11.84
C GLN A 99 0.53 4.28 12.06
N GLN A 100 0.68 3.58 13.18
CA GLN A 100 -0.27 2.56 13.59
C GLN A 100 -1.64 3.17 13.88
N LEU A 101 -2.68 2.71 13.19
CA LEU A 101 -4.04 3.13 13.48
C LEU A 101 -4.57 2.38 14.72
N PRO A 102 -5.32 3.05 15.62
CA PRO A 102 -5.97 2.42 16.77
C PRO A 102 -7.09 1.42 16.42
N GLY A 103 -7.63 1.50 15.20
CA GLY A 103 -8.75 0.68 14.74
C GLY A 103 -8.37 -0.77 14.43
N ALA A 104 -9.27 -1.47 13.74
CA ALA A 104 -9.04 -2.87 13.37
C ALA A 104 -7.87 -2.99 12.38
N ALA A 105 -7.03 -4.01 12.59
CA ALA A 105 -5.90 -4.32 11.72
C ALA A 105 -6.30 -5.11 10.45
N ARG A 106 -7.52 -5.64 10.41
CA ARG A 106 -8.05 -6.42 9.28
C ARG A 106 -9.56 -6.23 9.13
N TYR A 107 -10.01 -6.22 7.89
CA TYR A 107 -11.41 -6.28 7.48
C TYR A 107 -11.60 -7.39 6.46
N GLN A 108 -12.81 -7.93 6.38
CA GLN A 108 -13.23 -8.84 5.31
C GLN A 108 -14.39 -8.20 4.56
N VAL A 109 -14.26 -8.04 3.25
CA VAL A 109 -15.30 -7.44 2.39
C VAL A 109 -15.55 -8.38 1.21
N GLY A 110 -16.63 -9.16 1.28
CA GLY A 110 -16.87 -10.23 0.32
C GLY A 110 -15.72 -11.25 0.34
N GLY A 111 -15.13 -11.52 -0.83
CA GLY A 111 -13.94 -12.38 -0.97
C GLY A 111 -12.63 -11.72 -0.55
N THR A 112 -12.58 -10.38 -0.48
CA THR A 112 -11.35 -9.63 -0.28
C THR A 112 -11.02 -9.41 1.19
N ALA A 113 -9.85 -9.90 1.60
CA ALA A 113 -9.21 -9.56 2.85
C ALA A 113 -8.49 -8.21 2.72
N VAL A 114 -8.82 -7.27 3.61
CA VAL A 114 -8.17 -5.96 3.69
C VAL A 114 -7.34 -5.89 4.96
N ARG A 115 -6.03 -5.68 4.82
CA ARG A 115 -5.10 -5.54 5.95
C ARG A 115 -4.70 -4.09 6.12
N ILE A 116 -4.61 -3.64 7.37
CA ILE A 116 -4.16 -2.29 7.72
C ILE A 116 -2.78 -2.42 8.34
N LEU A 117 -1.77 -1.91 7.65
CA LEU A 117 -0.38 -1.89 8.09
C LEU A 117 0.10 -0.45 8.30
N ALA A 118 1.19 -0.32 9.05
CA ALA A 118 1.87 0.94 9.25
C ALA A 118 3.33 0.86 8.82
N PHE A 119 3.80 1.91 8.15
CA PHE A 119 5.21 2.26 8.14
C PHE A 119 5.39 3.44 9.09
N ASP A 120 5.72 3.15 10.35
CA ASP A 120 5.81 4.17 11.39
C ASP A 120 6.96 5.17 11.13
N LEU A 121 6.61 6.43 10.90
CA LEU A 121 7.56 7.50 10.61
C LEU A 121 8.07 8.23 11.87
N ASP A 122 7.48 8.00 13.05
CA ASP A 122 7.81 8.73 14.29
C ASP A 122 9.04 8.17 15.03
N GLY A 123 9.62 7.06 14.54
CA GLY A 123 10.74 6.35 15.17
C GLY A 123 11.95 6.11 14.26
N ASP A 124 12.73 5.08 14.59
CA ASP A 124 13.83 4.63 13.73
C ASP A 124 13.26 3.95 12.47
N LEU A 125 13.54 4.52 11.30
CA LEU A 125 12.98 4.06 10.03
C LEU A 125 13.45 2.64 9.65
N ASN A 126 14.63 2.19 10.12
CA ASN A 126 15.09 0.83 9.87
C ASN A 126 14.29 -0.16 10.72
N VAL A 127 14.13 0.13 12.01
CA VAL A 127 13.32 -0.71 12.90
C VAL A 127 11.86 -0.75 12.43
N ALA A 128 11.29 0.40 12.08
CA ALA A 128 9.93 0.50 11.56
C ALA A 128 9.78 -0.27 10.23
N GLY A 129 10.74 -0.13 9.33
CA GLY A 129 10.72 -0.78 8.03
C GLY A 129 10.95 -2.29 8.07
N GLU A 130 11.80 -2.79 8.98
CA GLU A 130 11.95 -4.23 9.24
C GLU A 130 10.66 -4.83 9.78
N ARG A 131 10.04 -4.16 10.77
CA ARG A 131 8.75 -4.57 11.33
C ARG A 131 7.65 -4.56 10.27
N PHE A 132 7.58 -3.50 9.47
CA PHE A 132 6.62 -3.38 8.37
C PHE A 132 6.73 -4.53 7.38
N VAL A 133 7.95 -4.88 6.94
CA VAL A 133 8.18 -6.01 6.02
C VAL A 133 7.79 -7.34 6.68
N ALA A 134 8.15 -7.56 7.95
CA ALA A 134 7.78 -8.76 8.68
C ALA A 134 6.26 -8.91 8.79
N GLU A 135 5.56 -7.84 9.18
CA GLU A 135 4.09 -7.82 9.25
C GLU A 135 3.49 -8.08 7.87
N LEU A 136 3.98 -7.42 6.82
CA LEU A 136 3.51 -7.62 5.44
C LEU A 136 3.58 -9.10 5.04
N LEU A 137 4.70 -9.78 5.31
CA LEU A 137 4.92 -11.20 4.96
C LEU A 137 4.18 -12.19 5.88
N HIS A 138 3.84 -11.82 7.11
CA HIS A 138 3.12 -12.71 8.03
C HIS A 138 1.69 -13.05 7.58
N GLY A 139 1.07 -12.21 6.73
CA GLY A 139 -0.27 -12.44 6.18
C GLY A 139 -0.28 -12.96 4.75
N VAL A 140 0.83 -13.55 4.29
CA VAL A 140 1.04 -14.06 2.91
C VAL A 140 0.95 -15.61 2.86
N TRP A 141 0.50 -16.27 3.94
CA TRP A 141 0.44 -17.74 4.07
C TRP A 141 -0.98 -18.26 4.28
#